data_AF-A0A496AXX9-F1
#
_entry.id   AF-A0A496AXX9-F1
#
_cell.length_a   1.000
_cell.length_b   1.000
_cell.length_c   1.000
_cell.angle_alpha   90.00
_cell.angle_beta   90.00
_cell.angle_gamma   90.00
#
_symmetry.space_group_name_H-M   'P 1'
#
loop_
_entity.id
_entity.type
_entity.pdbx_description
1 polymer ?
#
loop_
_entity_poly.entity_id
_entity_poly.type
_entity_poly.pdbx_seq_one_letter_code
_entity_poly.pdbx_strand_id
1 'polypeptide(L)'
;MASILFTALTLIPVYRLGRRLYGEEVGRYALALFLITPNFVMFTGTSMDGPFSVFPIFGVYLFYKSIALHPLKTGLPSAAPTEREEHRAEFLYRFFTEKRRNRLRAMRRQLRTWHVYSLLTGVALALGMFMTYSTVVIGIFLCVLTLLPLARLETAPIGNWRSNFVRHLKVVLVAGAGFVAFYLLLFVLTGFRPLEALWAAIKKDEAGMGTGYESIARYFHISFANLFAFLMGIGIPITTVWIRHLGKTARAWRENGTVDTFVIGYVITLLFFTFSTLFTMEVERIWIFMVLFLVIPVAKHLTERPLADFYWVAGLLIVQLIVSEVLLYTYW
;
A
#
# COMPACT_ATOMS: atom_id res chain seq x y z
N MET A 1 -0.78 9.94 -24.96
CA MET A 1 -1.68 8.76 -24.99
C MET A 1 -1.08 7.51 -24.33
N ALA A 2 0.13 7.05 -24.70
CA ALA A 2 0.73 5.85 -24.08
C ALA A 2 0.89 5.93 -22.55
N SER A 3 1.31 7.09 -22.02
CA SER A 3 1.41 7.35 -20.56
C SER A 3 0.08 7.11 -19.83
N ILE A 4 -1.02 7.65 -20.36
CA ILE A 4 -2.37 7.52 -19.78
C ILE A 4 -2.81 6.05 -19.80
N LEU A 5 -2.63 5.35 -20.92
CA LEU A 5 -2.98 3.93 -21.05
C LEU A 5 -2.19 3.05 -20.07
N PHE A 6 -0.89 3.32 -19.90
CA PHE A 6 -0.06 2.60 -18.96
C PHE A 6 -0.45 2.92 -17.50
N THR A 7 -0.73 4.18 -17.19
CA THR A 7 -1.19 4.61 -15.86
C THR A 7 -2.54 4.00 -15.50
N ALA A 8 -3.43 3.78 -16.47
CA ALA A 8 -4.71 3.10 -16.25
C ALA A 8 -4.55 1.66 -15.71
N LEU A 9 -3.35 1.05 -15.80
CA LEU A 9 -3.07 -0.23 -15.15
C LEU A 9 -3.14 -0.14 -13.62
N THR A 10 -3.01 1.06 -13.02
CA THR A 10 -3.18 1.29 -11.56
C THR A 10 -4.60 1.03 -11.07
N LEU A 11 -5.60 1.12 -11.95
CA LEU A 11 -7.01 0.91 -11.60
C LEU A 11 -7.27 -0.51 -11.09
N ILE A 12 -6.58 -1.50 -11.67
CA ILE A 12 -6.70 -2.91 -11.29
C ILE A 12 -6.26 -3.15 -9.84
N PRO A 13 -5.02 -2.82 -9.42
CA PRO A 13 -4.59 -2.99 -8.04
C PRO A 13 -5.38 -2.12 -7.07
N VAL A 14 -5.78 -0.88 -7.41
CA VAL A 14 -6.62 -0.04 -6.53
C VAL A 14 -7.94 -0.73 -6.22
N TYR A 15 -8.69 -1.15 -7.26
CA TYR A 15 -9.95 -1.88 -7.08
C TYR A 15 -9.77 -3.15 -6.26
N ARG A 16 -8.79 -3.98 -6.65
CA ARG A 16 -8.54 -5.29 -6.03
C ARG A 16 -8.08 -5.15 -4.58
N LEU A 17 -7.32 -4.11 -4.26
CA LEU A 17 -6.87 -3.84 -2.90
C LEU A 17 -8.02 -3.37 -2.02
N GLY A 18 -8.81 -2.38 -2.45
CA GLY A 18 -9.99 -1.92 -1.70
C GLY A 18 -10.99 -3.04 -1.44
N ARG A 19 -11.28 -3.84 -2.48
CA ARG A 19 -12.10 -5.05 -2.38
C ARG A 19 -11.57 -6.04 -1.35
N ARG A 20 -10.24 -6.29 -1.34
CA ARG A 20 -9.63 -7.26 -0.44
C ARG A 20 -9.65 -6.80 1.01
N LEU A 21 -9.41 -5.51 1.24
CA LEU A 21 -9.33 -4.95 2.57
C LEU A 21 -10.73 -4.81 3.21
N TYR A 22 -11.71 -4.32 2.45
CA TYR A 22 -12.97 -3.86 3.03
C TYR A 22 -14.23 -4.29 2.25
N GLY A 23 -14.12 -5.10 1.20
CA GLY A 23 -15.26 -5.64 0.46
C GLY A 23 -15.54 -4.98 -0.91
N GLU A 24 -16.37 -5.63 -1.72
CA GLU A 24 -16.58 -5.30 -3.14
C GLU A 24 -17.06 -3.85 -3.36
N GLU A 25 -17.98 -3.36 -2.53
CA GLU A 25 -18.51 -1.98 -2.64
C GLU A 25 -17.42 -0.94 -2.40
N VAL A 26 -16.57 -1.15 -1.38
CA VAL A 26 -15.44 -0.26 -1.11
C VAL A 26 -14.46 -0.24 -2.28
N GLY A 27 -14.22 -1.39 -2.92
CA GLY A 27 -13.42 -1.46 -4.14
C GLY A 27 -13.97 -0.58 -5.26
N ARG A 28 -15.30 -0.60 -5.49
CA ARG A 28 -15.96 0.21 -6.52
C ARG A 28 -15.90 1.70 -6.19
N TYR A 29 -16.18 2.08 -4.95
CA TYR A 29 -16.13 3.48 -4.49
C TYR A 29 -14.70 4.02 -4.55
N ALA A 30 -13.72 3.24 -4.11
CA ALA A 30 -12.31 3.62 -4.17
C ALA A 30 -11.86 3.83 -5.62
N LEU A 31 -12.25 2.94 -6.54
CA LEU A 31 -11.95 3.09 -7.95
C LEU A 31 -12.57 4.37 -8.54
N ALA A 32 -13.84 4.65 -8.24
CA ALA A 32 -14.54 5.82 -8.73
C ALA A 32 -13.91 7.13 -8.20
N LEU A 33 -13.59 7.21 -6.91
CA LEU A 33 -12.92 8.36 -6.31
C LEU A 33 -11.49 8.53 -6.84
N PHE A 34 -10.75 7.43 -7.03
CA PHE A 34 -9.39 7.46 -7.57
C PHE A 34 -9.34 8.08 -8.97
N LEU A 35 -10.30 7.72 -9.83
CA LEU A 35 -10.43 8.25 -11.20
C LEU A 35 -10.69 9.76 -11.28
N ILE A 36 -11.17 10.38 -10.21
CA ILE A 36 -11.49 11.82 -10.16
C ILE A 36 -10.63 12.57 -9.13
N THR A 37 -9.54 11.95 -8.66
CA THR A 37 -8.65 12.60 -7.69
C THR A 37 -7.82 13.66 -8.42
N PRO A 38 -7.87 14.94 -8.01
CA PRO A 38 -7.24 16.04 -8.74
C PRO A 38 -5.77 15.81 -9.10
N ASN A 39 -4.89 15.58 -8.11
CA ASN A 39 -3.48 15.36 -8.40
C ASN A 39 -3.24 14.15 -9.31
N PHE A 40 -3.95 13.04 -9.09
CA PHE A 40 -3.76 11.83 -9.89
C PHE A 40 -4.13 12.07 -11.36
N VAL A 41 -5.27 12.71 -11.62
CA VAL A 41 -5.72 13.02 -12.98
C VAL A 41 -4.78 14.00 -13.66
N MET A 42 -4.46 15.12 -13.02
CA MET A 42 -3.61 16.17 -13.59
C MET A 42 -2.22 15.63 -13.97
N PHE A 43 -1.59 14.84 -13.08
CA PHE A 43 -0.23 14.35 -13.30
C PHE A 43 -0.15 13.10 -14.18
N THR A 44 -1.26 12.37 -14.38
CA THR A 44 -1.33 11.26 -15.34
C THR A 44 -1.16 11.75 -16.79
N GLY A 45 -1.69 12.94 -17.10
CA GLY A 45 -1.59 13.54 -18.43
C GLY A 45 -0.28 14.29 -18.70
N THR A 46 0.35 14.83 -17.64
CA THR A 46 1.42 15.83 -17.76
C THR A 46 2.80 15.35 -17.33
N SER A 47 2.90 14.24 -16.59
CA SER A 47 4.15 13.81 -15.98
C SER A 47 4.41 12.31 -16.15
N MET A 48 5.66 11.91 -15.92
CA MET A 48 6.03 10.50 -15.84
C MET A 48 5.64 9.85 -14.50
N ASP A 49 5.21 10.63 -13.51
CA ASP A 49 4.83 10.13 -12.18
C ASP A 49 3.58 9.25 -12.23
N GLY A 50 2.66 9.51 -13.18
CA GLY A 50 1.54 8.63 -13.49
C GLY A 50 1.99 7.22 -13.86
N PRO A 51 2.76 7.03 -14.96
CA PRO A 51 3.33 5.74 -15.32
C PRO A 51 4.16 5.10 -14.20
N PHE A 52 4.97 5.88 -13.49
CA PHE A 52 5.81 5.38 -12.42
C PHE A 52 4.99 4.85 -11.24
N SER A 53 3.81 5.41 -10.98
CA SER A 53 2.92 4.96 -9.90
C SER A 53 2.39 3.53 -10.08
N VAL A 54 2.40 2.97 -11.30
CA VAL A 54 1.96 1.60 -11.58
C VAL A 54 2.69 0.59 -10.70
N PHE A 55 4.01 0.71 -10.61
CA PHE A 55 4.87 -0.23 -9.89
C PHE A 55 4.67 -0.22 -8.35
N PRO A 56 4.76 0.94 -7.64
CA PRO A 56 4.51 1.00 -6.21
C PRO A 56 3.09 0.56 -5.84
N ILE A 57 2.06 1.02 -6.58
CA ILE A 57 0.66 0.65 -6.31
C ILE A 57 0.46 -0.86 -6.50
N PHE A 58 1.02 -1.42 -7.57
CA PHE A 58 0.96 -2.86 -7.80
C PHE A 58 1.73 -3.64 -6.73
N GLY A 59 2.89 -3.14 -6.28
CA GLY A 59 3.66 -3.68 -5.17
C GLY A 59 2.84 -3.80 -3.88
N VAL A 60 2.10 -2.75 -3.50
CA VAL A 60 1.21 -2.79 -2.32
C VAL A 60 0.14 -3.88 -2.46
N TYR A 61 -0.49 -3.98 -3.63
CA TYR A 61 -1.48 -5.04 -3.88
C TYR A 61 -0.88 -6.45 -3.79
N LEU A 62 0.29 -6.67 -4.39
CA LEU A 62 0.99 -7.96 -4.35
C LEU A 62 1.41 -8.33 -2.93
N PHE A 63 1.83 -7.35 -2.12
CA PHE A 63 2.17 -7.54 -0.72
C PHE A 63 0.99 -8.07 0.08
N TYR A 64 -0.17 -7.40 0.02
CA TYR A 64 -1.39 -7.85 0.69
C TYR A 64 -1.89 -9.19 0.16
N LYS A 65 -1.68 -9.46 -1.14
CA LYS A 65 -1.98 -10.77 -1.73
C LYS A 65 -1.08 -11.87 -1.18
N SER A 66 0.21 -11.58 -0.98
CA SER A 66 1.17 -12.51 -0.39
C SER A 66 0.83 -12.82 1.07
N ILE A 67 0.57 -11.79 1.89
CA ILE A 67 0.19 -11.96 3.31
C ILE A 67 -1.01 -12.89 3.46
N ALA A 68 -2.06 -12.65 2.67
CA ALA A 68 -3.29 -13.42 2.77
C ALA A 68 -3.16 -14.86 2.23
N LEU A 69 -2.14 -15.16 1.42
CA LEU A 69 -1.82 -16.51 0.99
C LEU A 69 -0.82 -17.21 1.93
N HIS A 70 -0.13 -16.49 2.81
CA HIS A 70 0.79 -17.10 3.74
C HIS A 70 0.02 -17.97 4.75
N PRO A 71 0.36 -19.26 4.90
CA PRO A 71 -0.36 -20.15 5.80
C PRO A 71 -0.18 -19.70 7.26
N LEU A 72 -1.29 -19.55 7.98
CA LEU A 72 -1.27 -19.44 9.44
C LEU A 72 -0.99 -20.84 10.01
N LYS A 73 -0.21 -20.93 11.08
CA LYS A 73 -0.12 -22.15 11.90
C LYS A 73 -1.45 -22.35 12.62
N THR A 74 -2.51 -22.71 11.90
CA THR A 74 -3.72 -23.25 12.52
C THR A 74 -3.42 -24.72 12.85
N GLY A 75 -3.50 -25.06 14.13
CA GLY A 75 -3.14 -26.38 14.66
C GLY A 75 -3.77 -27.51 13.85
N LEU A 76 -2.94 -28.51 13.55
CA LEU A 76 -3.44 -29.80 13.08
C LEU A 76 -4.40 -30.37 14.15
N PRO A 77 -5.58 -30.90 13.79
CA PRO A 77 -6.34 -31.72 14.72
C PRO A 77 -5.51 -32.96 15.05
N SER A 78 -5.02 -33.04 16.28
CA SER A 78 -4.44 -34.23 16.87
C SER A 78 -5.58 -35.11 17.38
N ALA A 79 -6.22 -35.87 16.50
CA ALA A 79 -7.11 -36.94 16.91
C ALA A 79 -6.74 -38.19 16.10
N ALA A 80 -6.03 -39.11 16.75
CA ALA A 80 -5.88 -40.47 16.28
C ALA A 80 -7.23 -41.20 16.44
N PRO A 81 -7.68 -42.01 15.47
CA PRO A 81 -8.90 -42.81 15.66
C PRO A 81 -8.62 -43.96 16.63
N THR A 82 -9.54 -44.18 17.57
CA THR A 82 -9.55 -45.34 18.48
C THR A 82 -10.09 -46.60 17.80
N GLU A 83 -9.65 -47.74 18.34
CA GLU A 83 -9.42 -49.06 17.75
C GLU A 83 -10.65 -49.93 17.39
N ARG A 84 -11.81 -49.36 17.03
CA ARG A 84 -13.05 -50.15 16.90
C ARG A 84 -13.88 -49.93 15.63
N GLU A 85 -13.25 -49.87 14.46
CA GLU A 85 -13.96 -49.81 13.17
C GLU A 85 -13.11 -50.37 11.99
N GLU A 86 -12.62 -51.61 12.04
CA GLU A 86 -11.70 -52.13 10.99
C GLU A 86 -12.29 -52.19 9.56
N HIS A 87 -13.59 -52.39 9.38
CA HIS A 87 -14.22 -52.38 8.05
C HIS A 87 -14.70 -51.00 7.57
N ARG A 88 -14.94 -50.05 8.47
CA ARG A 88 -15.14 -48.62 8.12
C ARG A 88 -13.81 -47.89 7.98
N ALA A 89 -12.74 -48.43 8.55
CA ALA A 89 -11.39 -47.88 8.50
C ALA A 89 -10.84 -47.87 7.08
N GLU A 90 -11.13 -48.83 6.20
CA GLU A 90 -10.56 -48.78 4.84
C GLU A 90 -11.18 -47.66 3.98
N PHE A 91 -12.51 -47.50 4.04
CA PHE A 91 -13.20 -46.39 3.35
C PHE A 91 -12.82 -45.03 3.96
N LEU A 92 -12.84 -44.92 5.29
CA LEU A 92 -12.41 -43.71 5.98
C LEU A 92 -10.92 -43.43 5.71
N TYR A 93 -10.05 -44.43 5.71
CA TYR A 93 -8.62 -44.27 5.43
C TYR A 93 -8.39 -43.81 3.99
N ARG A 94 -9.07 -44.38 2.98
CA ARG A 94 -8.99 -43.90 1.58
C ARG A 94 -9.56 -42.49 1.44
N PHE A 95 -10.71 -42.20 2.04
CA PHE A 95 -11.31 -40.86 2.03
C PHE A 95 -10.45 -39.82 2.75
N PHE A 96 -9.89 -40.15 3.91
CA PHE A 96 -8.99 -39.29 4.67
C PHE A 96 -7.64 -39.14 3.97
N THR A 97 -7.08 -40.17 3.34
CA THR A 97 -5.83 -40.07 2.58
C THR A 97 -6.00 -39.24 1.31
N GLU A 98 -7.12 -39.37 0.60
CA GLU A 98 -7.41 -38.55 -0.57
C GLU A 98 -7.70 -37.09 -0.19
N LYS A 99 -8.50 -36.85 0.85
CA LYS A 99 -8.75 -35.51 1.41
C LYS A 99 -7.46 -34.88 1.95
N ARG A 100 -6.58 -35.67 2.59
CA ARG A 100 -5.26 -35.23 3.06
C ARG A 100 -4.33 -34.95 1.88
N ARG A 101 -4.34 -35.76 0.82
CA ARG A 101 -3.53 -35.54 -0.41
C ARG A 101 -3.98 -34.29 -1.14
N ASN A 102 -5.29 -34.05 -1.29
CA ASN A 102 -5.84 -32.85 -1.90
C ASN A 102 -5.55 -31.60 -1.05
N ARG A 103 -5.65 -31.68 0.28
CA ARG A 103 -5.22 -30.60 1.20
C ARG A 103 -3.71 -30.34 1.12
N LEU A 104 -2.87 -31.38 1.06
CA LEU A 104 -1.41 -31.22 0.91
C LEU A 104 -1.04 -30.58 -0.43
N ARG A 105 -1.72 -30.95 -1.52
CA ARG A 105 -1.54 -30.31 -2.84
C ARG A 105 -1.98 -28.84 -2.80
N ALA A 106 -3.13 -28.53 -2.20
CA ALA A 106 -3.59 -27.16 -2.02
C ALA A 106 -2.62 -26.34 -1.15
N MET A 107 -2.12 -26.91 -0.06
CA MET A 107 -1.15 -26.28 0.83
C MET A 107 0.20 -26.04 0.14
N ARG A 108 0.72 -27.00 -0.62
CA ARG A 108 1.94 -26.82 -1.44
C ARG A 108 1.75 -25.74 -2.50
N ARG A 109 0.59 -25.71 -3.17
CA ARG A 109 0.26 -24.66 -4.15
C ARG A 109 0.22 -23.29 -3.48
N GLN A 110 -0.44 -23.18 -2.33
CA GLN A 110 -0.51 -21.95 -1.54
C GLN A 110 0.87 -21.50 -1.06
N LEU A 111 1.69 -22.42 -0.53
CA LEU A 111 3.07 -22.18 -0.14
C LEU A 111 3.90 -21.63 -1.31
N ARG A 112 3.86 -22.26 -2.48
CA ARG A 112 4.59 -21.75 -3.65
C ARG A 112 4.10 -20.36 -4.08
N THR A 113 2.79 -20.14 -4.00
CA THR A 113 2.17 -18.94 -4.55
C THR A 113 2.47 -17.67 -3.74
N TRP A 114 2.54 -17.73 -2.40
CA TRP A 114 2.85 -16.53 -1.61
C TRP A 114 4.28 -16.04 -1.83
N HIS A 115 5.26 -16.95 -1.99
CA HIS A 115 6.65 -16.59 -2.31
C HIS A 115 6.72 -15.83 -3.64
N VAL A 116 6.01 -16.30 -4.67
CA VAL A 116 5.97 -15.64 -5.98
C VAL A 116 5.44 -14.21 -5.85
N TYR A 117 4.31 -14.00 -5.18
CA TYR A 117 3.79 -12.64 -4.99
C TYR A 117 4.71 -11.75 -4.14
N SER A 118 5.40 -12.35 -3.17
CA SER A 118 6.39 -11.65 -2.35
C SER A 118 7.59 -11.19 -3.18
N LEU A 119 8.16 -12.07 -4.00
CA LEU A 119 9.25 -11.73 -4.92
C LEU A 119 8.81 -10.66 -5.93
N LEU A 120 7.62 -10.81 -6.51
CA LEU A 120 7.06 -9.83 -7.44
C LEU A 120 6.79 -8.48 -6.76
N THR A 121 6.47 -8.45 -5.46
CA THR A 121 6.40 -7.21 -4.68
C THR A 121 7.76 -6.52 -4.69
N GLY A 122 8.83 -7.25 -4.37
CA GLY A 122 10.20 -6.76 -4.39
C GLY A 122 10.63 -6.21 -5.75
N VAL A 123 10.38 -6.97 -6.81
CA VAL A 123 10.70 -6.56 -8.19
C VAL A 123 9.89 -5.34 -8.62
N ALA A 124 8.60 -5.28 -8.29
CA ALA A 124 7.78 -4.11 -8.57
C ALA A 124 8.32 -2.87 -7.85
N LEU A 125 8.67 -2.98 -6.56
CA LEU A 125 9.27 -1.86 -5.83
C LEU A 125 10.65 -1.48 -6.38
N ALA A 126 11.45 -2.44 -6.86
CA ALA A 126 12.74 -2.15 -7.46
C ALA A 126 12.61 -1.40 -8.78
N LEU A 127 11.66 -1.81 -9.64
CA LEU A 127 11.31 -1.09 -10.86
C LEU A 127 10.77 0.31 -10.55
N GLY A 128 9.89 0.44 -9.55
CA GLY A 128 9.41 1.74 -9.08
C GLY A 128 10.56 2.63 -8.61
N MET A 129 11.45 2.10 -7.76
CA MET A 129 12.61 2.83 -7.23
C MET A 129 13.61 3.23 -8.32
N PHE A 130 13.77 2.39 -9.35
CA PHE A 130 14.62 2.68 -10.50
C PHE A 130 14.11 3.88 -11.31
N MET A 131 12.78 4.05 -11.36
CA MET A 131 12.14 5.18 -12.04
C MET A 131 12.03 6.42 -11.15
N THR A 132 11.74 6.23 -9.86
CA THR A 132 11.56 7.32 -8.90
C THR A 132 11.88 6.88 -7.47
N TYR A 133 12.77 7.64 -6.81
CA TYR A 133 13.19 7.36 -5.43
C TYR A 133 12.06 7.49 -4.40
N SER A 134 10.99 8.20 -4.75
CA SER A 134 9.77 8.34 -3.95
C SER A 134 9.10 6.99 -3.64
N THR A 135 9.37 5.93 -4.42
CA THR A 135 8.95 4.54 -4.13
C THR A 135 9.41 4.05 -2.75
N VAL A 136 10.47 4.64 -2.18
CA VAL A 136 10.92 4.36 -0.81
C VAL A 136 9.81 4.50 0.22
N VAL A 137 8.84 5.40 -0.02
CA VAL A 137 7.68 5.60 0.86
C VAL A 137 6.87 4.32 1.02
N ILE A 138 6.67 3.57 -0.07
CA ILE A 138 6.00 2.28 0.00
C ILE A 138 6.84 1.27 0.78
N GLY A 139 8.16 1.24 0.57
CA GLY A 139 9.07 0.38 1.32
C GLY A 139 8.94 0.60 2.83
N ILE A 140 8.96 1.86 3.27
CA ILE A 140 8.76 2.24 4.68
C ILE A 140 7.37 1.87 5.16
N PHE A 141 6.32 2.10 4.36
CA PHE A 141 4.96 1.65 4.71
C PHE A 141 4.89 0.14 4.99
N LEU A 142 5.52 -0.69 4.14
CA LEU A 142 5.57 -2.14 4.37
C LEU A 142 6.34 -2.52 5.64
N CYS A 143 7.42 -1.79 5.94
CA CYS A 143 8.17 -1.95 7.20
C CYS A 143 7.32 -1.57 8.40
N VAL A 144 6.62 -0.43 8.36
CA VAL A 144 5.70 0.02 9.41
C VAL A 144 4.61 -1.02 9.64
N LEU A 145 3.96 -1.53 8.59
CA LEU A 145 2.97 -2.60 8.69
C LEU A 145 3.54 -3.86 9.35
N THR A 146 4.82 -4.18 9.09
CA THR A 146 5.49 -5.31 9.73
C THR A 146 5.77 -5.07 11.20
N LEU A 147 6.00 -3.83 11.62
CA LEU A 147 6.27 -3.46 13.01
C LEU A 147 5.00 -3.25 13.85
N LEU A 148 3.87 -2.88 13.24
CA LEU A 148 2.60 -2.66 13.96
C LEU A 148 2.14 -3.85 14.84
N PRO A 149 2.27 -5.12 14.40
CA PRO A 149 2.00 -6.28 15.25
C PRO A 149 2.87 -6.33 16.52
N LEU A 150 4.11 -5.81 16.51
CA LEU A 150 4.96 -5.75 17.71
C LEU A 150 4.45 -4.75 18.74
N ALA A 151 3.90 -3.63 18.28
CA ALA A 151 3.32 -2.58 19.12
C ALA A 151 2.00 -3.01 19.80
N ARG A 152 1.55 -4.26 19.60
CA ARG A 152 0.23 -4.77 20.05
C ARG A 152 -0.95 -3.94 19.54
N LEU A 153 -0.73 -3.16 18.49
CA LEU A 153 -1.77 -2.36 17.85
C LEU A 153 -2.66 -3.19 16.92
N GLU A 154 -2.27 -4.42 16.59
CA GLU A 154 -3.07 -5.29 15.72
C GLU A 154 -4.07 -6.12 16.53
N THR A 155 -5.35 -5.74 16.49
CA THR A 155 -6.48 -6.63 16.84
C THR A 155 -6.78 -7.56 15.68
N ALA A 156 -5.91 -8.50 15.40
CA ALA A 156 -6.24 -9.56 14.46
C ALA A 156 -7.22 -10.54 15.14
N PRO A 157 -8.38 -10.84 14.53
CA PRO A 157 -9.32 -11.83 15.07
C PRO A 157 -8.78 -13.27 15.00
N ILE A 158 -7.65 -13.52 14.34
CA ILE A 158 -7.12 -14.85 14.04
C ILE A 158 -5.60 -14.87 14.23
N GLY A 159 -5.14 -15.18 15.45
CA GLY A 159 -3.74 -15.55 15.71
C GLY A 159 -3.01 -14.67 16.73
N ASN A 160 -1.97 -15.24 17.33
CA ASN A 160 -1.06 -14.54 18.24
C ASN A 160 -0.24 -13.48 17.48
N TRP A 161 -0.05 -12.27 18.05
CA TRP A 161 0.71 -11.15 17.44
C TRP A 161 2.09 -11.58 16.91
N ARG A 162 2.76 -12.51 17.60
CA ARG A 162 4.04 -13.10 17.15
C ARG A 162 3.93 -13.78 15.79
N SER A 163 2.83 -14.50 15.56
CA SER A 163 2.60 -15.20 14.29
C SER A 163 2.36 -14.20 13.15
N ASN A 164 1.62 -13.12 13.40
CA ASN A 164 1.40 -12.08 12.40
C ASN A 164 2.68 -11.31 12.10
N PHE A 165 3.45 -10.94 13.13
CA PHE A 165 4.77 -10.32 12.96
C PHE A 165 5.67 -11.19 12.07
N VAL A 166 5.86 -12.45 12.43
CA VAL A 166 6.71 -13.39 11.66
C VAL A 166 6.18 -13.58 10.24
N ARG A 167 4.87 -13.58 10.03
CA ARG A 167 4.25 -13.64 8.70
C ARG A 167 4.63 -12.41 7.86
N HIS A 168 4.40 -11.21 8.36
CA HIS A 168 4.73 -9.97 7.63
C HIS A 168 6.25 -9.88 7.39
N LEU A 169 7.05 -10.20 8.40
CA LEU A 169 8.51 -10.20 8.31
C LEU A 169 8.99 -11.15 7.19
N LYS A 170 8.45 -12.37 7.10
CA LYS A 170 8.81 -13.30 6.01
C LYS A 170 8.46 -12.75 4.64
N VAL A 171 7.28 -12.14 4.49
CA VAL A 171 6.87 -11.52 3.22
C VAL A 171 7.82 -10.35 2.88
N VAL A 172 8.13 -9.47 3.83
CA VAL A 172 9.06 -8.37 3.60
C VAL A 172 10.47 -8.88 3.27
N LEU A 173 10.98 -9.89 3.96
CA LEU A 173 12.31 -10.46 3.67
C LEU A 173 12.39 -11.07 2.27
N VAL A 174 11.38 -11.83 1.85
CA VAL A 174 11.34 -12.41 0.49
C VAL A 174 11.15 -11.31 -0.56
N ALA A 175 10.36 -10.27 -0.27
CA ALA A 175 10.28 -9.09 -1.15
C ALA A 175 11.63 -8.36 -1.23
N GLY A 176 12.32 -8.18 -0.11
CA GLY A 176 13.66 -7.60 -0.06
C GLY A 176 14.67 -8.40 -0.88
N ALA A 177 14.61 -9.74 -0.84
CA ALA A 177 15.42 -10.59 -1.70
C ALA A 177 15.13 -10.36 -3.20
N GLY A 178 13.85 -10.22 -3.59
CA GLY A 178 13.48 -9.88 -4.97
C GLY A 178 13.98 -8.50 -5.39
N PHE A 179 13.91 -7.51 -4.50
CA PHE A 179 14.42 -6.16 -4.74
C PHE A 179 15.94 -6.14 -4.93
N VAL A 180 16.68 -6.80 -4.04
CA VAL A 180 18.15 -6.89 -4.11
C VAL A 180 18.58 -7.67 -5.36
N ALA A 181 17.93 -8.80 -5.65
CA ALA A 181 18.23 -9.60 -6.84
C ALA A 181 18.07 -8.80 -8.14
N PHE A 182 17.06 -7.92 -8.23
CA PHE A 182 16.88 -7.03 -9.37
C PHE A 182 18.09 -6.10 -9.58
N TYR A 183 18.54 -5.40 -8.53
CA TYR A 183 19.68 -4.49 -8.65
C TYR A 183 21.02 -5.21 -8.82
N LEU A 184 21.18 -6.40 -8.24
CA LEU A 184 22.34 -7.25 -8.50
C LEU A 184 22.40 -7.68 -9.97
N LEU A 185 21.27 -8.12 -10.54
CA LEU A 185 21.19 -8.47 -11.95
C LEU A 185 21.51 -7.25 -12.82
N LEU A 186 20.94 -6.09 -12.49
CA LEU A 186 21.21 -4.84 -13.22
C LEU A 186 22.69 -4.45 -13.16
N PHE A 187 23.33 -4.55 -11.99
CA PHE A 187 24.76 -4.31 -11.83
C PHE A 187 25.61 -5.28 -12.65
N VAL A 188 25.31 -6.58 -12.61
CA VAL A 188 26.07 -7.60 -13.37
C VAL A 188 25.92 -7.40 -14.88
N LEU A 189 24.72 -7.06 -15.36
CA LEU A 189 24.45 -6.93 -16.79
C LEU A 189 24.92 -5.60 -17.39
N THR A 190 24.92 -4.51 -16.61
CA THR A 190 25.12 -3.14 -17.14
C THR A 190 26.24 -2.37 -16.46
N GLY A 191 26.75 -2.86 -15.33
CA GLY A 191 27.66 -2.12 -14.45
C GLY A 191 26.97 -1.02 -13.63
N PHE A 192 25.64 -0.90 -13.67
CA PHE A 192 24.90 0.15 -12.96
C PHE A 192 25.11 0.09 -11.44
N ARG A 193 25.59 1.19 -10.85
CA ARG A 193 25.89 1.31 -9.42
C ARG A 193 24.77 2.09 -8.71
N PRO A 194 23.76 1.42 -8.11
CA PRO A 194 22.57 2.08 -7.59
C PRO A 194 22.87 3.04 -6.43
N LEU A 195 23.87 2.72 -5.60
CA LEU A 195 24.25 3.56 -4.46
C LEU A 195 24.92 4.86 -4.92
N GLU A 196 25.78 4.80 -5.95
CA GLU A 196 26.41 6.00 -6.49
C GLU A 196 25.39 6.92 -7.15
N ALA A 197 24.44 6.35 -7.90
CA ALA A 197 23.33 7.10 -8.48
C ALA A 197 22.47 7.78 -7.40
N LEU A 198 22.16 7.06 -6.31
CA LEU A 198 21.42 7.62 -5.18
C LEU A 198 22.16 8.79 -4.53
N TRP A 199 23.46 8.63 -4.25
CA TRP A 199 24.27 9.70 -3.67
C TRP A 199 24.37 10.92 -4.58
N ALA A 200 24.51 10.72 -5.89
CA ALA A 200 24.51 11.80 -6.87
C ALA A 200 23.15 12.54 -6.88
N ALA A 201 22.04 11.81 -6.77
CA ALA A 201 20.71 12.39 -6.71
C ALA A 201 20.49 13.22 -5.44
N ILE A 202 20.86 12.69 -4.26
CA ILE A 202 20.77 13.42 -2.99
C ILE A 202 21.58 14.72 -3.04
N LYS A 203 22.84 14.65 -3.49
CA LYS A 203 23.69 15.85 -3.60
C LYS A 203 23.12 16.90 -4.54
N LYS A 204 22.48 16.47 -5.64
CA LYS A 204 21.84 17.38 -6.59
C LYS A 204 20.62 18.06 -5.97
N ASP A 205 19.82 17.33 -5.21
CA ASP A 205 18.65 17.85 -4.51
C ASP A 205 19.07 18.87 -3.42
N GLU A 206 20.03 18.50 -2.56
CA GLU A 206 20.58 19.38 -1.52
C GLU A 206 21.17 20.67 -2.09
N ALA A 207 21.83 20.60 -3.25
CA ALA A 207 22.39 21.79 -3.92
C ALA A 207 21.31 22.76 -4.44
N GLY A 208 20.11 22.27 -4.79
CA GLY A 208 19.02 23.10 -5.27
C GLY A 208 18.08 23.61 -4.17
N MET A 209 17.79 22.76 -3.18
CA MET A 209 16.75 22.98 -2.18
C MET A 209 17.27 23.30 -0.78
N GLY A 210 18.55 23.08 -0.53
CA GLY A 210 19.13 23.05 0.81
C GLY A 210 18.80 21.75 1.54
N THR A 211 19.12 21.69 2.83
CA THR A 211 18.91 20.48 3.65
C THR A 211 17.54 20.47 4.33
N GLY A 212 16.86 21.62 4.39
CA GLY A 212 15.63 21.79 5.17
C GLY A 212 15.86 21.86 6.70
N TYR A 213 17.09 21.61 7.16
CA TYR A 213 17.50 21.65 8.56
C TYR A 213 18.28 22.91 8.93
N GLU A 214 18.25 23.95 8.09
CA GLU A 214 19.01 25.17 8.32
C GLU A 214 18.51 25.94 9.56
N SER A 215 17.23 25.79 9.91
CA SER A 215 16.66 26.27 11.17
C SER A 215 15.42 25.48 11.58
N ILE A 216 15.07 25.50 12.87
CA ILE A 216 13.85 24.88 13.41
C ILE A 216 12.60 25.45 12.73
N ALA A 217 12.56 26.77 12.51
CA ALA A 217 11.44 27.43 11.85
C ALA A 217 11.27 26.97 10.40
N ARG A 218 12.38 26.89 9.64
CA ARG A 218 12.37 26.40 8.25
C ARG A 218 11.94 24.93 8.17
N TYR A 219 12.45 24.09 9.05
CA TYR A 219 12.07 22.68 9.15
C TYR A 219 10.55 22.52 9.30
N PHE A 220 9.95 23.17 10.31
CA PHE A 220 8.50 23.08 10.51
C PHE A 220 7.71 23.69 9.36
N HIS A 221 8.14 24.83 8.82
CA HIS A 221 7.47 25.47 7.69
C HIS A 221 7.42 24.54 6.47
N ILE A 222 8.55 23.93 6.09
CA ILE A 222 8.62 22.98 4.96
C ILE A 222 7.76 21.75 5.23
N SER A 223 7.87 21.14 6.42
CA SER A 223 7.08 19.95 6.76
C SER A 223 5.57 20.20 6.69
N PHE A 224 5.09 21.28 7.31
CA PHE A 224 3.66 21.60 7.25
C PHE A 224 3.22 22.00 5.85
N ALA A 225 4.00 22.82 5.14
CA ALA A 225 3.69 23.21 3.76
C ALA A 225 3.55 21.98 2.86
N ASN A 226 4.49 21.03 2.95
CA ASN A 226 4.43 19.77 2.21
C ASN A 226 3.17 18.97 2.56
N LEU A 227 2.88 18.79 3.85
CA LEU A 227 1.68 18.07 4.28
C LEU A 227 0.40 18.68 3.72
N PHE A 228 0.26 20.01 3.83
CA PHE A 228 -0.91 20.71 3.33
C PHE A 228 -0.97 20.68 1.81
N ALA A 229 0.14 20.89 1.10
CA ALA A 229 0.19 20.81 -0.36
C ALA A 229 -0.28 19.44 -0.85
N PHE A 230 0.22 18.35 -0.25
CA PHE A 230 -0.20 17.01 -0.59
C PHE A 230 -1.69 16.75 -0.30
N LEU A 231 -2.16 17.12 0.90
CA LEU A 231 -3.56 16.93 1.30
C LEU A 231 -4.54 17.79 0.47
N MET A 232 -4.15 19.00 0.08
CA MET A 232 -4.93 19.83 -0.84
C MET A 232 -4.90 19.25 -2.26
N GLY A 233 -3.74 18.78 -2.73
CA GLY A 233 -3.56 18.19 -4.06
C GLY A 233 -4.38 16.92 -4.27
N ILE A 234 -4.53 16.08 -3.25
CA ILE A 234 -5.44 14.91 -3.30
C ILE A 234 -6.91 15.32 -3.38
N GLY A 235 -7.27 16.48 -2.85
CA GLY A 235 -8.64 16.97 -2.80
C GLY A 235 -9.10 17.26 -1.38
N ILE A 236 -9.54 18.50 -1.14
CA ILE A 236 -10.12 18.95 0.13
C ILE A 236 -11.29 18.04 0.58
N PRO A 237 -12.19 17.58 -0.32
CA PRO A 237 -13.26 16.65 0.07
C PRO A 237 -12.72 15.30 0.58
N ILE A 238 -11.74 14.69 -0.10
CA ILE A 238 -11.12 13.42 0.33
C ILE A 238 -10.44 13.61 1.67
N THR A 239 -9.61 14.65 1.80
CA THR A 239 -8.89 14.96 3.04
C THR A 239 -9.85 15.16 4.21
N THR A 240 -10.96 15.88 4.01
CA THR A 240 -11.97 16.12 5.06
C THR A 240 -12.61 14.82 5.53
N VAL A 241 -13.03 13.95 4.60
CA VAL A 241 -13.63 12.65 4.94
C VAL A 241 -12.60 11.71 5.56
N TRP A 242 -11.36 11.75 5.09
CA TRP A 242 -10.25 10.95 5.62
C TRP A 242 -9.95 11.32 7.07
N ILE A 243 -9.88 12.60 7.42
CA ILE A 243 -9.72 13.07 8.81
C ILE A 243 -10.88 12.58 9.70
N ARG A 244 -12.12 12.63 9.19
CA ARG A 244 -13.27 12.07 9.91
C ARG A 244 -13.16 10.55 10.10
N HIS A 245 -12.64 9.85 9.11
CA HIS A 245 -12.35 8.41 9.20
C HIS A 245 -11.28 8.12 10.25
N LEU A 246 -10.19 8.91 10.32
CA LEU A 246 -9.19 8.81 11.38
C LEU A 246 -9.81 8.98 12.77
N GLY A 247 -10.71 9.95 12.95
CA GLY A 247 -11.45 10.13 14.20
C GLY A 247 -12.32 8.93 14.56
N LYS A 248 -12.92 8.24 13.57
CA LYS A 248 -13.65 6.98 13.79
C LYS A 248 -12.69 5.86 14.21
N THR A 249 -11.55 5.70 13.54
CA THR A 249 -10.54 4.68 13.88
C THR A 249 -9.97 4.90 15.27
N ALA A 250 -9.70 6.16 15.66
CA ALA A 250 -9.21 6.48 17.00
C ALA A 250 -10.24 6.15 18.10
N ARG A 251 -11.54 6.42 17.85
CA ARG A 251 -12.62 6.02 18.78
C ARG A 251 -12.76 4.51 18.87
N ALA A 252 -12.77 3.80 17.75
CA ALA A 252 -12.84 2.34 17.72
C ALA A 252 -11.68 1.68 18.47
N TRP A 253 -10.47 2.25 18.35
CA TRP A 253 -9.32 1.81 19.11
C TRP A 253 -9.51 2.01 20.62
N ARG A 254 -10.03 3.17 21.03
CA ARG A 254 -10.29 3.48 22.45
C ARG A 254 -11.41 2.61 23.06
N GLU A 255 -12.46 2.34 22.30
CA GLU A 255 -13.65 1.64 22.79
C GLU A 255 -13.47 0.12 22.78
N ASN A 256 -13.00 -0.44 21.66
CA ASN A 256 -13.00 -1.88 21.42
C ASN A 256 -11.60 -2.45 21.19
N GLY A 257 -10.56 -1.62 21.32
CA GLY A 257 -9.17 -1.99 21.00
C GLY A 257 -8.91 -2.13 19.51
N THR A 258 -9.92 -1.99 18.62
CA THR A 258 -9.79 -2.34 17.21
C THR A 258 -9.09 -1.26 16.40
N VAL A 259 -8.05 -1.65 15.66
CA VAL A 259 -7.25 -0.72 14.86
C VAL A 259 -7.20 -1.15 13.40
N ASP A 260 -7.46 -0.20 12.51
CA ASP A 260 -7.24 -0.38 11.09
C ASP A 260 -5.75 -0.17 10.76
N THR A 261 -5.00 -1.26 10.66
CA THR A 261 -3.54 -1.23 10.47
C THR A 261 -3.12 -0.61 9.15
N PHE A 262 -3.95 -0.69 8.11
CA PHE A 262 -3.70 -0.03 6.83
C PHE A 262 -3.73 1.49 6.99
N VAL A 263 -4.75 2.01 7.68
CA VAL A 263 -4.91 3.44 7.94
C VAL A 263 -3.81 3.96 8.87
N ILE A 264 -3.58 3.29 10.00
CA ILE A 264 -2.56 3.73 10.98
C ILE A 264 -1.15 3.59 10.42
N GLY A 265 -0.86 2.50 9.71
CA GLY A 265 0.42 2.32 9.04
C GLY A 265 0.69 3.44 8.04
N TYR A 266 -0.35 3.88 7.32
CA TYR A 266 -0.23 5.00 6.41
C TYR A 266 0.00 6.32 7.14
N VAL A 267 -0.75 6.62 8.21
CA VAL A 267 -0.55 7.84 9.01
C VAL A 267 0.88 7.93 9.53
N ILE A 268 1.40 6.85 10.12
CA ILE A 268 2.80 6.81 10.61
C ILE A 268 3.78 7.07 9.46
N THR A 269 3.55 6.45 8.30
CA THR A 269 4.40 6.63 7.12
C THR A 269 4.33 8.08 6.59
N LEU A 270 3.14 8.64 6.47
CA LEU A 270 2.92 10.01 6.01
C LEU A 270 3.62 11.00 6.94
N LEU A 271 3.45 10.86 8.25
CA LEU A 271 4.14 11.69 9.23
C LEU A 271 5.66 11.53 9.14
N PHE A 272 6.16 10.30 9.04
CA PHE A 272 7.59 10.05 8.88
C PHE A 272 8.18 10.82 7.69
N PHE A 273 7.55 10.77 6.51
CA PHE A 273 8.06 11.49 5.32
C PHE A 273 7.80 12.99 5.35
N THR A 274 6.68 13.42 5.91
CA THR A 274 6.38 14.84 6.10
C THR A 274 7.47 15.52 6.94
N PHE A 275 7.95 14.83 7.96
CA PHE A 275 8.92 15.34 8.92
C PHE A 275 10.37 14.88 8.65
N SER A 276 10.65 14.18 7.54
CA SER A 276 12.02 13.76 7.20
C SER A 276 12.78 14.75 6.33
N THR A 277 12.10 15.75 5.75
CA THR A 277 12.63 16.69 4.74
C THR A 277 13.23 16.03 3.48
N LEU A 278 13.09 14.71 3.31
CA LEU A 278 13.66 13.97 2.18
C LEU A 278 13.03 14.32 0.82
N PHE A 279 11.82 14.84 0.84
CA PHE A 279 11.12 15.33 -0.34
C PHE A 279 10.65 16.74 -0.04
N THR A 280 11.07 17.70 -0.86
CA THR A 280 10.68 19.10 -0.74
C THR A 280 10.18 19.60 -2.09
N MET A 281 9.17 20.47 -2.06
CA MET A 281 8.46 20.98 -3.25
C MET A 281 7.72 19.90 -4.05
N GLU A 282 6.63 20.30 -4.71
CA GLU A 282 5.84 19.45 -5.61
C GLU A 282 5.41 18.10 -5.00
N VAL A 283 5.22 18.03 -3.68
CA VAL A 283 4.92 16.78 -2.98
C VAL A 283 3.56 16.20 -3.37
N GLU A 284 2.64 17.05 -3.81
CA GLU A 284 1.38 16.65 -4.45
C GLU A 284 1.58 15.77 -5.69
N ARG A 285 2.71 15.95 -6.38
CA ARG A 285 3.16 15.13 -7.52
C ARG A 285 4.03 13.97 -7.06
N ILE A 286 5.07 14.23 -6.26
CA ILE A 286 6.04 13.21 -5.83
C ILE A 286 5.36 12.08 -5.05
N TRP A 287 4.31 12.38 -4.29
CA TRP A 287 3.58 11.41 -3.47
C TRP A 287 2.32 10.87 -4.16
N ILE A 288 2.19 10.99 -5.48
CA ILE A 288 0.99 10.57 -6.23
C ILE A 288 0.57 9.11 -5.97
N PHE A 289 1.51 8.19 -5.78
CA PHE A 289 1.18 6.78 -5.48
C PHE A 289 0.66 6.59 -4.05
N MET A 290 0.74 7.59 -3.17
CA MET A 290 0.14 7.54 -1.84
C MET A 290 -1.37 7.82 -1.85
N VAL A 291 -1.94 8.31 -2.96
CA VAL A 291 -3.37 8.63 -3.10
C VAL A 291 -4.27 7.46 -2.67
N LEU A 292 -3.88 6.22 -3.01
CA LEU A 292 -4.65 5.02 -2.68
C LEU A 292 -4.90 4.86 -1.17
N PHE A 293 -3.96 5.33 -0.33
CA PHE A 293 -4.05 5.18 1.13
C PHE A 293 -5.04 6.14 1.77
N LEU A 294 -5.45 7.21 1.08
CA LEU A 294 -6.56 8.06 1.50
C LEU A 294 -7.86 7.65 0.83
N VAL A 295 -7.82 7.35 -0.47
CA VAL A 295 -9.01 7.03 -1.25
C VAL A 295 -9.70 5.76 -0.76
N ILE A 296 -8.95 4.70 -0.43
CA ILE A 296 -9.56 3.44 0.04
C ILE A 296 -10.26 3.62 1.41
N PRO A 297 -9.66 4.24 2.44
CA PRO A 297 -10.36 4.48 3.71
C PRO A 297 -11.53 5.46 3.59
N VAL A 298 -11.44 6.46 2.70
CA VAL A 298 -12.56 7.36 2.41
C VAL A 298 -13.71 6.60 1.75
N ALA A 299 -13.42 5.74 0.78
CA ALA A 299 -14.42 4.86 0.19
C ALA A 299 -15.10 3.98 1.23
N LYS A 300 -14.33 3.36 2.14
CA LYS A 300 -14.86 2.60 3.29
C LYS A 300 -15.79 3.43 4.17
N HIS A 301 -15.42 4.69 4.44
CA HIS A 301 -16.28 5.59 5.22
C HIS A 301 -17.59 5.89 4.49
N LEU A 302 -17.53 6.13 3.18
CA LEU A 302 -18.70 6.52 2.38
C LEU A 302 -19.66 5.36 2.10
N THR A 303 -19.18 4.11 2.04
CA THR A 303 -20.06 2.93 1.91
C THR A 303 -20.94 2.70 3.14
N GLU A 304 -20.56 3.23 4.30
CA GLU A 304 -21.36 3.16 5.54
C GLU A 304 -22.38 4.33 5.65
N ARG A 305 -22.44 5.19 4.63
CA ARG A 305 -23.24 6.43 4.61
C ARG A 305 -24.27 6.39 3.49
N PRO A 306 -25.28 7.28 3.50
CA PRO A 306 -26.19 7.42 2.37
C PRO A 306 -25.43 7.70 1.07
N LEU A 307 -25.91 7.15 -0.03
CA LEU A 307 -25.31 7.30 -1.36
C LEU A 307 -25.13 8.78 -1.78
N ALA A 308 -25.97 9.68 -1.27
CA ALA A 308 -25.86 11.12 -1.49
C ALA A 308 -24.51 11.69 -1.01
N ASP A 309 -23.95 11.20 0.10
CA ASP A 309 -22.65 11.66 0.61
C ASP A 309 -21.52 11.35 -0.38
N PHE A 310 -21.58 10.19 -1.03
CA PHE A 310 -20.63 9.83 -2.09
C PHE A 310 -20.74 10.79 -3.28
N TYR A 311 -21.95 11.10 -3.74
CA TYR A 311 -22.14 12.03 -4.85
C TYR A 311 -21.69 13.45 -4.52
N TRP A 312 -21.90 13.93 -3.29
CA TRP A 312 -21.39 15.23 -2.85
C TRP A 312 -19.86 15.28 -2.84
N VAL A 313 -19.21 14.25 -2.28
CA VAL A 313 -17.74 14.17 -2.27
C VAL A 313 -17.20 14.10 -3.69
N ALA A 314 -17.76 13.25 -4.54
CA ALA A 314 -17.36 13.12 -5.94
C ALA A 314 -17.58 14.40 -6.74
N GLY A 315 -18.74 15.05 -6.58
CA GLY A 315 -19.06 16.31 -7.25
C GLY A 315 -18.11 17.44 -6.85
N LEU A 316 -17.83 17.59 -5.56
CA LEU A 316 -16.86 18.59 -5.07
C LEU A 316 -15.43 18.30 -5.54
N LEU A 317 -15.05 17.02 -5.65
CA LEU A 317 -13.74 16.64 -6.21
C LEU A 317 -13.63 17.01 -7.69
N ILE A 318 -14.70 16.77 -8.48
CA ILE A 318 -14.72 17.16 -9.89
C ILE A 318 -14.62 18.68 -10.03
N VAL A 319 -15.37 19.44 -9.22
CA VAL A 319 -15.25 20.91 -9.20
C VAL A 319 -13.83 21.33 -8.85
N GLN A 320 -13.22 20.74 -7.82
CA GLN A 320 -11.84 21.04 -7.45
C GLN A 320 -10.87 20.67 -8.59
N LEU A 321 -11.02 19.51 -9.21
CA LEU A 321 -10.20 19.07 -10.35
C LEU A 321 -10.28 20.10 -11.48
N ILE A 322 -11.49 20.53 -11.89
CA ILE A 322 -11.67 21.53 -12.95
C ILE A 322 -11.01 22.85 -12.57
N VAL A 323 -11.22 23.32 -11.32
CA VAL A 323 -10.61 24.57 -10.85
C VAL A 323 -9.10 24.46 -10.81
N SER A 324 -8.54 23.36 -10.32
CA SER A 324 -7.11 23.10 -10.28
C SER A 324 -6.52 23.03 -11.69
N GLU A 325 -7.20 22.38 -12.63
CA GLU A 325 -6.79 22.34 -14.04
C GLU A 325 -6.80 23.77 -14.63
N VAL A 326 -7.89 24.53 -14.47
CA VAL A 326 -7.96 25.90 -15.01
C VAL A 326 -6.92 26.83 -14.38
N LEU A 327 -6.67 26.73 -13.08
CA LEU A 327 -5.75 27.65 -12.40
C LEU A 327 -4.28 27.27 -12.57
N LEU A 328 -3.95 25.97 -12.51
CA LEU A 328 -2.57 25.50 -12.56
C LEU A 328 -2.09 25.27 -13.99
N TYR A 329 -2.94 24.79 -14.90
CA TYR A 329 -2.56 24.49 -16.28
C TYR A 329 -2.36 25.75 -17.15
N THR A 330 -2.72 26.93 -16.64
CA THR A 330 -2.49 28.21 -17.35
C THR A 330 -1.08 28.80 -17.07
N TYR A 331 -0.28 28.21 -16.18
CA TYR A 331 1.01 28.78 -15.74
C TYR A 331 2.11 27.74 -15.45
N TRP A 332 2.31 26.74 -16.32
CA TRP A 332 3.52 25.88 -16.29
C TRP A 332 4.31 25.98 -17.59
#